data_AF-A0A942Q2A2-F1
#
_entry.id   AF-A0A942Q2A2-F1
#
_cell.length_a   1.000
_cell.length_b   1.000
_cell.length_c   1.000
_cell.angle_alpha   90.00
_cell.angle_beta   90.00
_cell.angle_gamma   90.00
#
_symmetry.space_group_name_H-M   'P 1'
#
loop_
_entity.id
_entity.type
_entity.pdbx_description
1 polymer ?
#
loop_
_entity_poly.entity_id
_entity_poly.type
_entity_poly.pdbx_seq_one_letter_code
_entity_poly.pdbx_strand_id
1 'polypeptide(L)'
;MKIEKSITIWFFVFIIMGEILSGSLHARETGFAIPDPVKVTQLVNNAYFGALRLGYYSGRYLDHNFGLSSVHDDSTKQSFTWITQRGSYEQLLGYWIFRANTYQCWQAVRANGPLILWNPESHAKSNPEDWELFVFEYANPAGTEVFIRNIHGRYVRYASPVFVCDADRANAASFVPEFIPELD
;
A
#
# COMPACT_ATOMS: atom_id res chain seq x y z
N MET A 1 -48.34 6.98 -0.18
CA MET A 1 -47.22 6.04 0.14
C MET A 1 -45.93 6.58 -0.49
N LYS A 2 -45.17 7.42 0.23
CA LYS A 2 -43.95 8.09 -0.31
C LYS A 2 -42.87 8.38 0.76
N ILE A 3 -42.93 7.72 1.93
CA ILE A 3 -42.05 8.03 3.08
C ILE A 3 -40.90 7.02 3.21
N GLU A 4 -41.01 5.81 2.64
CA GLU A 4 -40.02 4.75 2.86
C GLU A 4 -38.67 4.98 2.16
N LYS A 5 -38.61 5.73 1.06
CA LYS A 5 -37.34 5.96 0.33
C LYS A 5 -36.41 6.97 1.00
N SER A 6 -36.93 7.90 1.81
CA SER A 6 -36.09 8.92 2.46
C SER A 6 -35.30 8.37 3.65
N ILE A 7 -35.87 7.45 4.43
CA ILE A 7 -35.23 6.94 5.66
C ILE A 7 -33.98 6.11 5.32
N THR A 8 -34.05 5.32 4.25
CA THR A 8 -32.91 4.50 3.80
C THR A 8 -31.71 5.37 3.38
N ILE A 9 -31.95 6.48 2.65
CA ILE A 9 -30.86 7.37 2.20
C ILE A 9 -30.15 8.02 3.39
N TRP A 10 -30.90 8.48 4.41
CA TRP A 10 -30.28 9.06 5.61
C TRP A 10 -29.45 8.03 6.39
N PHE A 11 -29.93 6.79 6.53
CA PHE A 11 -29.18 5.72 7.21
C PHE A 11 -27.84 5.42 6.52
N PHE A 12 -27.81 5.35 5.19
CA PHE A 12 -26.56 5.14 4.44
C PHE A 12 -25.58 6.31 4.60
N VAL A 13 -26.06 7.55 4.64
CA VAL A 13 -25.19 8.73 4.85
C VAL A 13 -24.56 8.72 6.25
N PHE A 14 -25.29 8.33 7.29
CA PHE A 14 -24.75 8.26 8.65
C PHE A 14 -23.72 7.14 8.83
N ILE A 15 -23.92 5.98 8.19
CA ILE A 15 -22.94 4.88 8.23
C ILE A 15 -21.65 5.30 7.53
N ILE A 16 -21.76 5.87 6.32
CA ILE A 16 -20.59 6.35 5.55
C ILE A 16 -19.84 7.45 6.32
N MET A 17 -20.56 8.41 6.93
CA MET A 17 -19.94 9.46 7.75
C MET A 17 -19.27 8.90 9.01
N GLY A 18 -19.88 7.92 9.68
CA GLY A 18 -19.30 7.27 10.85
C GLY A 18 -18.01 6.50 10.52
N GLU A 19 -17.99 5.80 9.40
CA GLU A 19 -16.81 5.06 8.94
C GLU A 19 -15.68 6.00 8.49
N ILE A 20 -15.99 7.07 7.76
CA ILE A 20 -15.01 8.11 7.39
C ILE A 20 -14.39 8.76 8.63
N LEU A 21 -15.21 9.11 9.63
CA LEU A 21 -14.74 9.68 10.89
C LEU A 21 -13.85 8.68 11.64
N SER A 22 -14.23 7.40 11.71
CA SER A 22 -13.44 6.34 12.36
C SER A 22 -12.09 6.12 11.69
N GLY A 23 -12.02 6.08 10.35
CA GLY A 23 -10.76 5.94 9.62
C GLY A 23 -9.83 7.15 9.80
N SER A 24 -10.41 8.36 9.84
CA SER A 24 -9.65 9.58 10.14
C SER A 24 -9.13 9.64 11.58
N LEU A 25 -9.85 9.02 12.53
CA LEU A 25 -9.44 8.90 13.92
C LEU A 25 -8.26 7.92 14.06
N HIS A 26 -8.34 6.77 13.38
CA HIS A 26 -7.28 5.76 13.43
C HIS A 26 -5.96 6.25 12.82
N ALA A 27 -6.00 6.99 11.71
CA ALA A 27 -4.81 7.63 11.14
C ALA A 27 -4.15 8.61 12.14
N ARG A 28 -4.97 9.33 12.94
CA ARG A 28 -4.46 10.23 13.99
C ARG A 28 -3.91 9.49 15.19
N GLU A 29 -4.55 8.40 15.61
CA GLU A 29 -4.07 7.56 16.72
C GLU A 29 -2.75 6.86 16.41
N THR A 30 -2.54 6.50 15.14
CA THR A 30 -1.30 5.90 14.66
C THR A 30 -0.20 6.92 14.39
N GLY A 31 -0.50 8.23 14.42
CA GLY A 31 0.46 9.30 14.20
C GLY A 31 0.81 9.56 12.73
N PHE A 32 -0.05 9.13 11.80
CA PHE A 32 0.12 9.37 10.37
C PHE A 32 -0.73 10.55 9.88
N ALA A 33 -0.32 11.16 8.77
CA ALA A 33 -1.16 12.12 8.08
C ALA A 33 -2.41 11.40 7.52
N ILE A 34 -3.55 12.11 7.50
CA ILE A 34 -4.75 11.60 6.84
C ILE A 34 -4.45 11.50 5.33
N PRO A 35 -4.60 10.32 4.70
CA PRO A 35 -4.33 10.18 3.28
C PRO A 35 -5.27 11.03 2.41
N ASP A 36 -4.76 11.54 1.29
CA ASP A 36 -5.58 12.20 0.27
C ASP A 36 -6.51 11.16 -0.40
N PRO A 37 -7.84 11.25 -0.21
CA PRO A 37 -8.78 10.22 -0.67
C PRO A 37 -8.79 10.08 -2.20
N VAL A 38 -8.50 11.14 -2.95
CA VAL A 38 -8.41 11.08 -4.41
C VAL A 38 -7.19 10.25 -4.81
N LYS A 39 -6.05 10.50 -4.17
CA LYS A 39 -4.82 9.72 -4.42
C LYS A 39 -4.94 8.28 -3.96
N VAL A 40 -5.63 7.98 -2.85
CA VAL A 40 -5.91 6.58 -2.47
C VAL A 40 -6.79 5.90 -3.51
N THR A 41 -7.80 6.59 -4.02
CA THR A 41 -8.66 6.05 -5.08
C THR A 41 -7.86 5.78 -6.35
N GLN A 42 -6.97 6.69 -6.74
CA GLN A 42 -6.04 6.46 -7.84
C GLN A 42 -5.09 5.30 -7.55
N LEU A 43 -4.63 5.13 -6.31
CA LEU A 43 -3.73 4.05 -5.90
C LEU A 43 -4.38 2.69 -6.07
N VAL A 44 -5.62 2.52 -5.57
CA VAL A 44 -6.39 1.27 -5.64
C VAL A 44 -6.88 0.98 -7.06
N ASN A 45 -7.25 2.02 -7.83
CA ASN A 45 -7.66 1.89 -9.22
C ASN A 45 -6.49 1.91 -10.21
N ASN A 46 -5.25 1.72 -9.73
CA ASN A 46 -4.11 1.51 -10.61
C ASN A 46 -3.83 2.73 -11.54
N ALA A 47 -4.14 3.94 -11.07
CA ALA A 47 -3.98 5.21 -11.80
C ALA A 47 -3.02 6.20 -11.10
N TYR A 48 -2.63 5.95 -9.86
CA TYR A 48 -1.71 6.85 -9.14
C TYR A 48 -0.28 6.69 -9.66
N PHE A 49 0.32 7.81 -10.05
CA PHE A 49 1.73 7.91 -10.41
C PHE A 49 2.45 8.86 -9.45
N GLY A 50 3.44 8.37 -8.71
CA GLY A 50 4.17 9.14 -7.73
C GLY A 50 4.89 8.29 -6.67
N ALA A 51 5.38 8.97 -5.65
CA ALA A 51 6.05 8.38 -4.51
C ALA A 51 5.11 8.28 -3.30
N LEU A 52 5.16 7.17 -2.58
CA LEU A 52 4.43 7.00 -1.32
C LEU A 52 5.27 6.28 -0.28
N ARG A 53 4.87 6.41 0.98
CA ARG A 53 5.32 5.55 2.08
C ARG A 53 4.12 4.87 2.72
N LEU A 54 4.35 3.73 3.34
CA LEU A 54 3.29 2.87 3.88
C LEU A 54 3.43 2.79 5.39
N GLY A 55 2.59 3.52 6.11
CA GLY A 55 2.52 3.48 7.56
C GLY A 55 1.82 2.21 8.04
N TYR A 56 2.31 1.58 9.10
CA TYR A 56 1.70 0.36 9.67
C TYR A 56 1.20 0.57 11.10
N TYR A 57 2.09 0.67 12.11
CA TYR A 57 1.69 0.82 13.51
C TYR A 57 2.59 1.81 14.26
N SER A 58 2.03 2.58 15.19
CA SER A 58 2.76 3.57 16.02
C SER A 58 3.69 4.46 15.21
N GLY A 59 3.22 4.87 14.04
CA GLY A 59 3.94 5.68 13.08
C GLY A 59 5.07 4.95 12.33
N ARG A 60 5.35 3.68 12.60
CA ARG A 60 6.41 2.94 11.88
C ARG A 60 5.98 2.64 10.45
N TYR A 61 6.92 2.78 9.52
CA TYR A 61 6.69 2.55 8.09
C TYR A 61 7.23 1.19 7.66
N LEU A 62 6.69 0.69 6.55
CA LEU A 62 7.24 -0.43 5.81
C LEU A 62 8.63 -0.09 5.27
N ASP A 63 9.65 -0.80 5.75
CA ASP A 63 11.05 -0.59 5.38
C ASP A 63 11.42 -1.35 4.09
N HIS A 64 12.41 -0.87 3.34
CA HIS A 64 12.93 -1.57 2.16
C HIS A 64 13.44 -2.98 2.45
N ASN A 65 13.88 -3.24 3.69
CA ASN A 65 14.37 -4.53 4.19
C ASN A 65 13.24 -5.45 4.72
N PHE A 66 12.01 -5.27 4.25
CA PHE A 66 10.84 -6.04 4.68
C PHE A 66 10.49 -5.87 6.17
N GLY A 67 11.16 -4.97 6.88
CA GLY A 67 10.95 -4.74 8.29
C GLY A 67 10.03 -3.56 8.54
N LEU A 68 10.08 -3.08 9.77
CA LEU A 68 9.53 -1.79 10.15
C LEU A 68 10.67 -0.81 10.40
N SER A 69 10.48 0.44 9.98
CA SER A 69 11.43 1.52 10.21
C SER A 69 11.79 1.65 11.70
N SER A 70 13.03 2.02 12.00
CA SER A 70 13.54 2.11 13.38
C SER A 70 13.19 3.43 14.07
N VAL A 71 13.13 4.56 13.36
CA VAL A 71 12.85 5.90 13.91
C VAL A 71 12.15 6.81 12.88
N HIS A 72 11.54 7.89 13.38
CA HIS A 72 10.63 8.85 12.74
C HIS A 72 11.26 10.18 12.29
N ASP A 73 12.57 10.24 12.07
CA ASP A 73 13.17 11.51 11.64
C ASP A 73 13.01 11.73 10.13
N ASP A 74 13.02 13.00 9.70
CA ASP A 74 12.77 13.35 8.29
C ASP A 74 13.84 12.81 7.33
N SER A 75 15.08 12.59 7.82
CA SER A 75 16.16 11.98 7.02
C SER A 75 15.94 10.50 6.75
N THR A 76 15.40 9.75 7.72
CA THR A 76 15.08 8.33 7.57
C THR A 76 13.77 8.15 6.80
N LYS A 77 12.84 9.11 6.83
CA LYS A 77 11.59 9.02 6.05
C LYS A 77 11.84 8.82 4.54
N GLN A 78 12.92 9.35 3.98
CA GLN A 78 13.26 9.12 2.57
C GLN A 78 13.66 7.67 2.28
N SER A 79 14.26 6.96 3.23
CA SER A 79 14.71 5.56 3.04
C SER A 79 13.59 4.52 3.02
N PHE A 80 12.33 4.94 3.14
CA PHE A 80 11.16 4.04 3.09
C PHE A 80 10.18 4.42 1.97
N THR A 81 10.58 5.33 1.09
CA THR A 81 9.74 5.79 -0.02
C THR A 81 9.73 4.74 -1.13
N TRP A 82 8.53 4.45 -1.62
CA TRP A 82 8.26 3.57 -2.75
C TRP A 82 7.81 4.41 -3.93
N ILE A 83 8.37 4.13 -5.09
CA ILE A 83 8.08 4.87 -6.32
C ILE A 83 7.40 3.90 -7.27
N THR A 84 6.22 4.26 -7.76
CA THR A 84 5.59 3.49 -8.82
C THR A 84 6.39 3.63 -10.10
N GLN A 85 6.51 2.52 -10.83
CA GLN A 85 7.25 2.50 -12.07
C GLN A 85 6.31 2.22 -13.23
N ARG A 86 6.36 3.09 -14.24
CA ARG A 86 5.81 2.76 -15.56
C ARG A 86 6.69 1.68 -16.17
N GLY A 87 6.11 0.52 -16.42
CA GLY A 87 6.76 -0.45 -17.28
C GLY A 87 6.90 0.06 -18.71
N SER A 88 7.78 -0.57 -19.49
CA SER A 88 7.93 -0.34 -20.93
C SER A 88 6.68 -0.74 -21.74
N TYR A 89 5.77 -1.49 -21.13
CA TYR A 89 4.52 -1.93 -21.73
C TYR A 89 3.38 -1.02 -21.31
N GLU A 90 2.61 -0.53 -22.29
CA GLU A 90 1.35 0.21 -22.11
C GLU A 90 0.31 -0.55 -21.26
N GLN A 91 0.57 -1.82 -20.92
CA GLN A 91 -0.32 -2.70 -20.18
C GLN A 91 0.00 -2.79 -18.68
N LEU A 92 1.18 -2.30 -18.24
CA LEU A 92 1.52 -2.25 -16.82
C LEU A 92 0.82 -1.10 -16.10
N LEU A 93 -0.35 -0.67 -16.61
CA LEU A 93 -1.19 0.37 -16.04
C LEU A 93 -1.66 -0.06 -14.64
N GLY A 94 -0.90 0.48 -13.69
CA GLY A 94 -1.05 0.45 -12.24
C GLY A 94 -0.83 -0.88 -11.54
N TYR A 95 0.28 -1.52 -11.87
CA TYR A 95 0.96 -2.37 -10.89
C TYR A 95 2.07 -1.58 -10.19
N TRP A 96 2.33 -1.94 -8.94
CA TRP A 96 3.44 -1.41 -8.16
C TRP A 96 4.59 -2.40 -8.10
N ILE A 97 5.79 -1.83 -8.21
CA ILE A 97 7.05 -2.54 -8.02
C ILE A 97 7.73 -1.90 -6.81
N PHE A 98 7.83 -2.64 -5.72
CA PHE A 98 8.53 -2.19 -4.51
C PHE A 98 10.04 -2.38 -4.68
N ARG A 99 10.74 -1.31 -5.06
CA ARG A 99 12.20 -1.29 -5.29
C ARG A 99 12.97 -0.82 -4.06
N ALA A 100 14.02 -1.55 -3.70
CA ALA A 100 15.03 -1.06 -2.74
C ALA A 100 16.09 -0.19 -3.44
N ASN A 101 16.38 -0.48 -4.71
CA ASN A 101 17.27 0.33 -5.56
C ASN A 101 16.98 0.06 -7.04
N THR A 102 17.81 0.59 -7.95
CA THR A 102 17.66 0.44 -9.41
C THR A 102 17.66 -1.02 -9.88
N TYR A 103 18.27 -1.91 -9.12
CA TYR A 103 18.50 -3.30 -9.51
C TYR A 103 17.64 -4.30 -8.74
N GLN A 104 17.26 -4.00 -7.50
CA GLN A 104 16.58 -4.93 -6.63
C GLN A 104 15.15 -4.51 -6.32
N CYS A 105 14.24 -5.47 -6.37
CA CYS A 105 12.87 -5.32 -5.91
C CYS A 105 12.47 -6.45 -4.97
N TRP A 106 11.29 -6.26 -4.38
CA TRP A 106 10.62 -7.28 -3.62
C TRP A 106 10.18 -8.44 -4.51
N GLN A 107 10.32 -9.65 -3.96
CA GLN A 107 9.74 -10.87 -4.50
C GLN A 107 9.34 -11.79 -3.35
N ALA A 108 8.16 -12.38 -3.43
CA ALA A 108 7.72 -13.49 -2.60
C ALA A 108 8.38 -14.79 -3.08
N VAL A 109 9.06 -15.47 -2.18
CA VAL A 109 9.68 -16.77 -2.49
C VAL A 109 8.60 -17.77 -2.92
N ARG A 110 8.79 -18.41 -4.08
CA ARG A 110 7.87 -19.41 -4.65
C ARG A 110 6.43 -18.90 -4.81
N ALA A 111 6.26 -17.66 -5.27
CA ALA A 111 5.00 -16.95 -5.43
C ALA A 111 4.30 -16.57 -4.12
N ASN A 112 4.48 -17.34 -3.04
CA ASN A 112 3.87 -17.11 -1.74
C ASN A 112 4.88 -17.46 -0.64
N GLY A 113 5.27 -16.50 0.18
CA GLY A 113 6.24 -16.74 1.24
C GLY A 113 6.97 -15.51 1.73
N PRO A 114 8.15 -15.69 2.34
CA PRO A 114 9.00 -14.59 2.74
C PRO A 114 9.31 -13.66 1.57
N LEU A 115 9.32 -12.36 1.84
CA LEU A 115 9.77 -11.37 0.87
C LEU A 115 11.31 -11.32 0.88
N ILE A 116 11.89 -11.27 -0.31
CA ILE A 116 13.34 -11.17 -0.52
C ILE A 116 13.67 -10.05 -1.50
N LEU A 117 14.93 -9.60 -1.47
CA LEU A 117 15.45 -8.71 -2.51
C LEU A 117 15.89 -9.59 -3.67
N TRP A 118 15.06 -9.60 -4.71
CA TRP A 118 15.35 -10.31 -5.95
C TRP A 118 16.22 -9.46 -6.87
N ASN A 119 16.83 -10.12 -7.86
CA ASN A 119 17.75 -9.53 -8.82
C ASN A 119 19.03 -8.90 -8.24
N PRO A 120 19.70 -9.52 -7.23
CA PRO A 120 20.96 -8.98 -6.69
C PRO A 120 22.07 -8.86 -7.75
N GLU A 121 22.06 -9.75 -8.74
CA GLU A 121 23.02 -9.75 -9.87
C GLU A 121 22.59 -8.82 -11.02
N SER A 122 21.43 -8.17 -10.89
CA SER A 122 20.93 -7.21 -11.87
C SER A 122 20.72 -7.79 -13.29
N HIS A 123 20.31 -9.05 -13.40
CA HIS A 123 20.01 -9.70 -14.67
C HIS A 123 18.68 -9.23 -15.30
N ALA A 124 17.71 -8.80 -14.49
CA ALA A 124 16.39 -8.35 -14.95
C ALA A 124 16.29 -6.83 -15.23
N LYS A 125 17.41 -6.18 -15.59
CA LYS A 125 17.57 -4.70 -15.67
C LYS A 125 16.55 -3.95 -16.54
N SER A 126 15.82 -4.64 -17.42
CA SER A 126 15.03 -3.97 -18.46
C SER A 126 13.70 -4.63 -18.83
N ASN A 127 13.33 -5.76 -18.22
CA ASN A 127 12.00 -6.34 -18.45
C ASN A 127 11.16 -6.28 -17.18
N PRO A 128 10.30 -5.25 -17.03
CA PRO A 128 9.36 -5.12 -15.91
C PRO A 128 8.46 -6.34 -15.66
N GLU A 129 8.23 -7.17 -16.68
CA GLU A 129 7.45 -8.40 -16.56
C GLU A 129 8.15 -9.48 -15.73
N ASP A 130 9.48 -9.39 -15.57
CA ASP A 130 10.23 -10.32 -14.73
C ASP A 130 10.10 -9.95 -13.23
N TRP A 131 9.54 -8.78 -12.92
CA TRP A 131 9.46 -8.24 -11.57
C TRP A 131 8.16 -8.71 -10.93
N GLU A 132 8.20 -8.96 -9.62
CA GLU A 132 6.94 -9.23 -8.93
C GLU A 132 6.12 -7.94 -8.82
N LEU A 133 4.87 -8.07 -9.25
CA LEU A 133 3.91 -6.98 -9.31
C LEU A 133 2.96 -7.06 -8.11
N PHE A 134 2.66 -5.89 -7.55
CA PHE A 134 1.76 -5.73 -6.42
C PHE A 134 0.61 -4.78 -6.77
N VAL A 135 -0.55 -5.01 -6.16
CA VAL A 135 -1.75 -4.17 -6.26
C VAL A 135 -2.21 -3.76 -4.88
N PHE A 136 -2.89 -2.61 -4.83
CA PHE A 136 -3.50 -2.10 -3.61
C PHE A 136 -5.00 -2.38 -3.59
N GLU A 137 -5.53 -2.70 -2.42
CA GLU A 137 -6.97 -2.87 -2.20
C GLU A 137 -7.38 -2.11 -0.94
N TYR A 138 -8.60 -1.60 -0.88
CA TYR A 138 -9.09 -0.98 0.36
C TYR A 138 -9.12 -1.98 1.52
N ALA A 139 -8.49 -1.62 2.63
CA ALA A 139 -8.53 -2.39 3.86
C ALA A 139 -9.74 -2.05 4.72
N ASN A 140 -10.22 -0.80 4.64
CA ASN A 140 -11.38 -0.34 5.37
C ASN A 140 -12.38 0.41 4.47
N PRO A 141 -13.67 0.49 4.86
CA PRO A 141 -14.68 1.23 4.10
C PRO A 141 -14.39 2.73 3.98
N ALA A 142 -13.67 3.29 4.95
CA ALA A 142 -13.28 4.69 4.99
C ALA A 142 -12.28 5.08 3.90
N GLY A 143 -11.62 4.11 3.27
CA GLY A 143 -10.62 4.34 2.23
C GLY A 143 -9.35 5.01 2.74
N THR A 144 -9.06 4.90 4.04
CA THR A 144 -7.84 5.47 4.65
C THR A 144 -6.72 4.45 4.75
N GLU A 145 -7.03 3.17 4.57
CA GLU A 145 -6.06 2.10 4.64
C GLU A 145 -6.14 1.19 3.42
N VAL A 146 -5.00 0.59 3.08
CA VAL A 146 -4.85 -0.32 1.96
C VAL A 146 -4.18 -1.62 2.39
N PHE A 147 -4.59 -2.71 1.77
CA PHE A 147 -3.85 -3.96 1.71
C PHE A 147 -2.94 -3.97 0.50
N ILE A 148 -1.87 -4.76 0.57
CA ILE A 148 -0.97 -5.04 -0.55
C ILE A 148 -1.14 -6.51 -0.92
N ARG A 149 -1.45 -6.78 -2.18
CA ARG A 149 -1.61 -8.13 -2.71
C ARG A 149 -0.69 -8.34 -3.89
N ASN A 150 -0.03 -9.49 -3.97
CA ASN A 150 0.70 -9.83 -5.19
C ASN A 150 -0.23 -10.35 -6.29
N ILE A 151 0.31 -10.45 -7.50
CA ILE A 151 -0.44 -11.00 -8.65
C ILE A 151 -0.90 -12.45 -8.47
N HIS A 152 -0.31 -13.19 -7.52
CA HIS A 152 -0.69 -14.56 -7.18
C HIS A 152 -1.85 -14.66 -6.19
N GLY A 153 -2.38 -13.53 -5.72
CA GLY A 153 -3.57 -13.49 -4.87
C GLY A 153 -3.29 -13.59 -3.37
N ARG A 154 -2.03 -13.50 -2.93
CA ARG A 154 -1.68 -13.47 -1.51
C ARG A 154 -1.36 -12.07 -1.03
N TYR A 155 -1.67 -11.84 0.23
CA TYR A 155 -1.54 -10.54 0.86
C TYR A 155 -0.27 -10.48 1.71
N VAL A 156 0.25 -9.28 1.82
CA VAL A 156 1.34 -8.96 2.75
C VAL A 156 0.79 -8.97 4.18
N ARG A 157 1.47 -9.66 5.10
CA ARG A 157 1.22 -9.59 6.56
C ARG A 157 2.50 -9.38 7.33
N TYR A 158 2.37 -8.85 8.54
CA TYR A 158 3.51 -8.75 9.46
C TYR A 158 3.72 -10.07 10.19
N ALA A 159 4.85 -10.71 9.94
CA ALA A 159 5.35 -11.89 10.63
C ALA A 159 6.63 -11.51 11.35
N SER A 160 6.48 -10.86 12.52
CA SER A 160 7.58 -10.25 13.27
C SER A 160 8.87 -11.11 13.23
N PRO A 161 10.02 -10.52 12.83
CA PRO A 161 10.26 -9.08 12.67
C PRO A 161 10.02 -8.53 11.25
N VAL A 162 9.56 -9.34 10.30
CA VAL A 162 9.48 -8.99 8.87
C VAL A 162 8.07 -9.09 8.30
N PHE A 163 7.88 -8.55 7.10
CA PHE A 163 6.70 -8.73 6.28
C PHE A 163 6.91 -9.92 5.34
N VAL A 164 5.84 -10.68 5.14
CA VAL A 164 5.78 -11.84 4.24
C VAL A 164 4.53 -11.76 3.38
N CYS A 165 4.57 -12.33 2.19
CA CYS A 165 3.46 -12.34 1.24
C CYS A 165 2.88 -13.76 1.12
N ASP A 166 2.15 -14.19 2.13
CA ASP A 166 1.57 -15.53 2.19
C ASP A 166 0.17 -15.52 2.82
N ALA A 167 -0.43 -14.36 3.10
CA ALA A 167 -1.66 -14.24 3.86
C ALA A 167 -2.90 -14.30 2.97
N ASP A 168 -4.03 -14.70 3.58
CA ASP A 168 -5.34 -14.35 3.04
C ASP A 168 -5.71 -12.92 3.46
N ARG A 169 -6.84 -12.42 2.95
CA ARG A 169 -7.29 -11.05 3.24
C ARG A 169 -7.55 -10.82 4.73
N ALA A 170 -8.06 -11.82 5.44
CA ALA A 170 -8.43 -11.71 6.85
C ALA A 170 -7.22 -11.52 7.77
N ASN A 171 -6.05 -12.02 7.35
CA ASN A 171 -4.79 -11.92 8.08
C ASN A 171 -3.81 -10.92 7.45
N ALA A 172 -4.26 -10.11 6.49
CA ALA A 172 -3.43 -9.12 5.81
C ALA A 172 -3.08 -7.95 6.74
N ALA A 173 -1.87 -7.40 6.57
CA ALA A 173 -1.49 -6.13 7.17
C ALA A 173 -2.15 -4.98 6.40
N SER A 174 -2.84 -4.09 7.10
CA SER A 174 -3.34 -2.83 6.53
C SER A 174 -2.31 -1.72 6.70
N PHE A 175 -2.21 -0.85 5.70
CA PHE A 175 -1.26 0.25 5.68
C PHE A 175 -1.96 1.58 5.44
N VAL A 176 -1.49 2.64 6.10
CA VAL A 176 -1.89 4.02 5.81
C VAL A 176 -0.95 4.57 4.73
N PRO A 177 -1.42 4.81 3.50
CA PRO A 177 -0.58 5.36 2.44
C PRO A 177 -0.38 6.86 2.68
N GLU A 178 0.88 7.30 2.71
CA GLU A 178 1.22 8.70 2.74
C GLU A 178 1.92 9.10 1.44
N PHE A 179 1.30 10.03 0.71
CA PHE A 179 1.74 10.47 -0.61
C PHE A 179 2.78 11.58 -0.48
N ILE A 180 3.93 11.38 -1.09
CA ILE A 180 5.03 12.33 -1.06
C ILE A 180 4.82 13.32 -2.22
N PRO A 181 4.72 14.64 -1.96
CA PRO A 181 4.76 15.64 -3.01
C PRO A 181 6.04 15.46 -3.84
N GLU A 182 5.92 15.57 -5.16
CA GLU A 182 6.93 15.23 -6.16
C GLU A 182 8.38 15.42 -5.66
N LEU A 183 9.17 14.33 -5.73
CA LEU A 183 10.62 14.42 -5.60
C LEU A 183 11.10 15.15 -6.86
N ASP A 184 11.44 16.44 -6.73
CA ASP A 184 12.09 17.24 -7.79
C ASP A 184 13.33 16.53 -8.36
#